data_AF-A0A7V2KRT7-F1
#
_entry.id   AF-A0A7V2KRT7-F1
#
_cell.length_a   1.000
_cell.length_b   1.000
_cell.length_c   1.000
_cell.angle_alpha   90.00
_cell.angle_beta   90.00
_cell.angle_gamma   90.00
#
_symmetry.space_group_name_H-M   'P 1'
#
loop_
_entity.id
_entity.type
_entity.pdbx_description
1 polymer ?
#
loop_
_entity_poly.entity_id
_entity_poly.type
_entity_poly.pdbx_seq_one_letter_code
_entity_poly.pdbx_strand_id
1 'polypeptide(L)' 'MSEQVTGELQKLSSIATDMGLIPKLRTQAIESIGDVGTHEALLALLDLAANEKLNVNERDLALKQARNVLKKSR' A
#
# COMPACT_ATOMS: atom_id res chain seq x y z
N MET A 1 0.20 -21.18 2.97
CA MET A 1 1.04 -19.98 3.22
C MET A 1 0.63 -18.77 2.37
N SER A 2 -0.19 -18.93 1.34
CA SER A 2 -0.64 -17.86 0.43
C SER A 2 -1.86 -17.07 0.91
N GLU A 3 -2.87 -17.71 1.52
CA GLU A 3 -4.13 -17.02 1.88
C GLU A 3 -4.02 -16.00 3.02
N GLN A 4 -3.14 -16.22 4.00
CA GLN A 4 -2.96 -15.28 5.11
C GLN A 4 -2.33 -13.96 4.68
N VAL A 5 -1.32 -14.02 3.80
CA VAL A 5 -0.66 -12.83 3.24
C VAL A 5 -1.65 -12.00 2.43
N THR A 6 -2.53 -12.65 1.66
CA THR A 6 -3.60 -11.96 0.92
C THR A 6 -4.61 -11.30 1.87
N GLY A 7 -5.00 -11.96 2.95
CA GLY A 7 -5.94 -11.41 3.93
C GLY A 7 -5.41 -10.21 4.71
N GLU A 8 -4.13 -10.22 5.10
CA GLU A 8 -3.49 -9.07 5.74
C GLU A 8 -3.32 -7.90 4.79
N LEU A 9 -2.93 -8.17 3.54
CA LEU A 9 -2.80 -7.14 2.51
C LEU A 9 -4.13 -6.44 2.20
N GLN A 10 -5.24 -7.20 2.17
CA GLN A 10 -6.59 -6.63 2.00
C GLN A 10 -6.98 -5.71 3.16
N LYS A 11 -6.65 -6.09 4.41
CA LYS A 11 -6.90 -5.25 5.58
C LYS A 11 -6.10 -3.95 5.51
N LEU A 12 -4.81 -4.03 5.18
CA LEU A 12 -3.96 -2.85 5.03
C LEU A 12 -4.45 -1.93 3.90
N SER A 13 -4.87 -2.50 2.78
CA SER A 13 -5.43 -1.73 1.65
C SER A 13 -6.76 -1.05 2.01
N SER A 14 -7.59 -1.71 2.82
CA SER A 14 -8.83 -1.12 3.35
C SER A 14 -8.53 0.08 4.26
N ILE A 15 -7.54 -0.06 5.15
CA ILE A 15 -7.10 1.05 6.02
C ILE A 15 -6.53 2.19 5.18
N ALA A 16 -5.69 1.89 4.20
CA ALA A 16 -5.06 2.89 3.33
C ALA A 16 -6.06 3.70 2.50
N THR A 17 -7.26 3.16 2.23
CA THR A 17 -8.31 3.81 1.43
C THR A 17 -9.45 4.42 2.24
N ASP A 18 -9.47 4.21 3.55
CA ASP A 18 -10.52 4.74 4.42
C ASP A 18 -10.30 6.21 4.76
N MET A 19 -10.98 7.08 3.99
CA MET A 19 -10.93 8.53 4.17
C MET A 19 -11.55 9.02 5.50
N GLY A 20 -12.24 8.16 6.24
CA GLY A 20 -12.72 8.44 7.60
C GLY A 20 -11.61 8.32 8.65
N LEU A 21 -10.51 7.64 8.34
CA LEU A 21 -9.34 7.57 9.22
C LEU A 21 -8.45 8.81 9.10
N ILE A 22 -7.65 9.06 10.13
CA ILE A 22 -6.66 10.13 10.08
C ILE A 22 -5.55 9.81 9.07
N PRO A 23 -4.97 10.81 8.38
CA PRO A 23 -3.95 10.58 7.35
C PRO A 23 -2.77 9.73 7.82
N LYS A 24 -2.34 9.91 9.07
CA LYS A 24 -1.22 9.15 9.66
C LYS A 24 -1.45 7.63 9.60
N LEU A 25 -2.67 7.15 9.88
CA LEU A 25 -2.98 5.72 9.83
C LEU A 25 -2.93 5.18 8.41
N ARG A 26 -3.43 5.96 7.44
CA ARG A 26 -3.38 5.58 6.02
C ARG A 26 -1.94 5.53 5.51
N THR A 27 -1.13 6.53 5.83
CA THR A 27 0.31 6.56 5.53
C THR A 27 1.03 5.33 6.09
N GLN A 28 0.78 4.98 7.35
CA GLN A 28 1.38 3.79 7.97
C GLN A 28 0.93 2.49 7.31
N ALA A 29 -0.32 2.40 6.87
CA ALA A 29 -0.80 1.26 6.11
C ALA A 29 -0.08 1.14 4.75
N ILE A 30 0.11 2.26 4.03
CA ILE A 30 0.87 2.29 2.76
C ILE A 30 2.31 1.81 2.97
N GLU A 31 2.98 2.27 4.03
CA GLU A 31 4.34 1.82 4.38
C GLU A 31 4.37 0.32 4.70
N SER A 32 3.41 -0.16 5.50
CA SER A 32 3.31 -1.57 5.87
C SER A 32 3.09 -2.48 4.65
N ILE A 33 2.30 -2.04 3.67
CA ILE A 33 2.16 -2.75 2.39
C ILE A 33 3.50 -2.83 1.67
N GLY A 34 4.28 -1.73 1.64
CA GLY A 34 5.62 -1.72 1.07
C GLY A 34 6.60 -2.70 1.73
N ASP A 35 6.47 -2.90 3.05
CA ASP A 35 7.30 -3.81 3.81
C ASP A 35 6.96 -5.30 3.59
N VAL A 36 5.73 -5.61 3.19
CA VAL A 36 5.34 -6.98 2.77
C VAL A 36 6.20 -7.48 1.61
N GLY A 37 6.53 -6.59 0.66
CA GLY A 37 7.54 -6.86 -0.36
C GLY A 37 7.21 -7.94 -1.39
N THR A 38 5.95 -8.36 -1.53
CA THR A 38 5.51 -9.34 -2.53
C THR A 38 5.00 -8.68 -3.82
N HIS A 39 4.74 -9.50 -4.85
CA HIS A 39 4.13 -9.01 -6.09
C HIS A 39 2.72 -8.45 -5.88
N GLU A 40 1.93 -9.09 -5.00
CA GLU A 40 0.58 -8.63 -4.66
C GLU A 40 0.63 -7.28 -3.93
N ALA A 41 1.60 -7.10 -3.04
CA ALA A 41 1.81 -5.82 -2.37
C ALA A 41 2.19 -4.71 -3.36
N LEU A 42 3.01 -5.03 -4.37
CA LEU A 42 3.32 -4.10 -5.45
C LEU A 42 2.06 -3.67 -6.22
N LEU A 43 1.20 -4.62 -6.60
CA LEU A 43 -0.05 -4.31 -7.30
C LEU A 43 -0.96 -3.42 -6.44
N ALA A 44 -1.13 -3.74 -5.16
CA ALA A 44 -1.90 -2.92 -4.23
C ALA A 44 -1.37 -1.48 -4.12
N LEU A 45 -0.04 -1.29 -4.07
CA LEU A 45 0.56 0.05 -4.05
C LEU A 45 0.31 0.84 -5.33
N LEU A 46 0.32 0.19 -6.49
CA LEU A 46 0.01 0.83 -7.77
C LEU A 46 -1.47 1.22 -7.85
N ASP A 47 -2.38 0.38 -7.35
CA ASP A 47 -3.80 0.72 -7.24
C ASP A 47 -4.02 1.93 -6.32
N LEU A 48 -3.33 2.00 -5.18
CA LEU A 48 -3.37 3.15 -4.28
C LEU A 48 -2.82 4.42 -4.92
N ALA A 49 -1.73 4.33 -5.68
CA ALA A 49 -1.18 5.46 -6.43
C ALA A 49 -2.14 5.99 -7.51
N ALA A 50 -2.90 5.09 -8.14
CA ALA A 50 -3.91 5.43 -9.13
C ALA A 50 -5.21 5.95 -8.52
N ASN A 51 -5.44 5.75 -7.21
CA ASN A 51 -6.69 6.12 -6.55
C ASN A 51 -6.83 7.64 -6.38
N GLU A 52 -7.67 8.26 -7.21
CA GLU A 52 -7.92 9.71 -7.20
C GLU A 52 -8.65 10.22 -5.95
N LYS A 53 -9.21 9.33 -5.12
CA LYS A 53 -9.82 9.71 -3.84
C LYS A 53 -8.79 9.98 -2.76
N LEU A 54 -7.59 9.42 -2.90
CA LEU A 54 -6.49 9.65 -1.95
C LEU A 54 -5.80 10.98 -2.19
N ASN A 55 -5.18 11.49 -1.14
CA ASN A 55 -4.47 12.75 -1.21
C ASN A 55 -3.19 12.58 -2.05
N VAL A 56 -2.77 13.63 -2.75
CA VAL A 56 -1.58 13.59 -3.64
C VAL A 56 -0.34 13.04 -2.92
N ASN A 57 -0.12 13.41 -1.66
CA ASN A 57 1.01 12.94 -0.87
C ASN A 57 0.96 11.42 -0.57
N GLU A 58 -0.24 10.87 -0.37
CA GLU A 58 -0.43 9.44 -0.11
C GLU A 58 -0.23 8.64 -1.40
N ARG A 59 -0.71 9.17 -2.53
CA ARG A 59 -0.48 8.59 -3.86
C ARG A 59 1.01 8.57 -4.22
N ASP A 60 1.73 9.67 -3.97
CA ASP A 60 3.18 9.75 -4.18
C ASP A 60 3.95 8.80 -3.25
N LEU A 61 3.53 8.67 -1.99
CA LEU A 61 4.11 7.70 -1.06
C LEU A 61 3.91 6.26 -1.56
N ALA A 62 2.72 5.91 -2.05
CA ALA A 62 2.44 4.59 -2.59
C ALA A 62 3.37 4.27 -3.78
N LEU A 63 3.60 5.23 -4.68
CA LEU A 63 4.58 5.08 -5.78
C LEU A 63 6.01 4.88 -5.27
N LYS A 64 6.43 5.63 -4.24
CA LYS A 64 7.75 5.45 -3.61
C LYS A 64 7.92 4.05 -3.03
N GLN A 65 6.90 3.54 -2.34
CA GLN A 65 6.93 2.18 -1.79
C GLN A 65 6.92 1.12 -2.88
N ALA A 66 6.11 1.27 -3.93
CA ALA A 66 6.10 0.37 -5.09
C ALA A 66 7.50 0.26 -5.72
N ARG A 67 8.17 1.41 -5.90
CA ARG A 67 9.55 1.45 -6.38
C ARG A 67 10.53 0.75 -5.43
N ASN A 68 10.31 0.83 -4.11
CA ASN A 68 11.16 0.15 -3.13
C ASN A 68 11.00 -1.37 -3.20
N VAL A 69 9.77 -1.87 -3.36
CA VAL A 69 9.51 -3.32 -3.54
C VAL A 69 10.28 -3.85 -4.75
N LEU A 70 10.22 -3.15 -5.89
CA LEU A 70 10.95 -3.52 -7.11
C LEU A 70 12.48 -3.51 -6.94
N LYS A 71 13.01 -2.62 -6.11
CA LYS A 71 14.45 -2.57 -5.82
C LYS A 71 14.91 -3.70 -4.89
N LYS A 72 14.05 -4.11 -3.95
CA LYS A 72 14.33 -5.18 -2.99
C LYS A 72 14.16 -6.59 -3.60
N SER A 73 13.35 -6.74 -4.65
CA SER A 73 13.12 -8.04 -5.32
C SER A 73 14.27 -8.47 -6.25
N ARG A 74 15.48 -7.93 -6.05
CA ARG A 74 16.67 -8.15 -6.89
C ARG A 74 17.70 -8.96 -6.12
#